data_AF-A0A7Z2Q240-F1
#
_entry.id   AF-A0A7Z2Q240-F1
#
_cell.length_a   1.000
_cell.length_b   1.000
_cell.length_c   1.000
_cell.angle_alpha   90.00
_cell.angle_beta   90.00
_cell.angle_gamma   90.00
#
_symmetry.space_group_name_H-M   'P 1'
#
loop_
_entity.id
_entity.type
_entity.pdbx_description
1 polymer ?
#
loop_
_entity_poly.entity_id
_entity_poly.type
_entity_poly.pdbx_seq_one_letter_code
_entity_poly.pdbx_strand_id
1 'polypeptide(L)'
;MEDHAVLKFHQLAAVASVSLAIAMFPGGANAQPNRPGEHGWGQGMVGPGMMMGPGMMGRGKFGGMCSPAAAGFSGWRIDRLEQLIKPTDAQRAKFDELKTASNKASEALRLSCPTEVPTTAVGRMEFMEKRMDAMLQSIKTMRPAFEAFYAALSDEQKSRLDSPSGWGRFWRNLW
;
A
#
# COMPACT_ATOMS: atom_id res chain seq x y z
N MET A 1 -40.38 28.64 17.14
CA MET A 1 -40.84 27.52 16.30
C MET A 1 -39.60 27.09 15.56
N GLU A 2 -38.82 26.11 15.99
CA GLU A 2 -39.16 24.71 16.22
C GLU A 2 -38.30 24.09 17.35
N ASP A 3 -38.60 24.44 18.61
CA ASP A 3 -38.07 23.78 19.82
C ASP A 3 -38.90 22.54 20.23
N HIS A 4 -39.61 21.91 19.29
CA HIS A 4 -40.55 20.82 19.57
C HIS A 4 -40.23 19.49 18.88
N ALA A 5 -39.18 19.43 18.05
CA ALA A 5 -38.79 18.19 17.35
C ALA A 5 -37.76 17.34 18.11
N VAL A 6 -37.00 17.94 19.03
CA VAL A 6 -35.91 17.26 19.76
C VAL A 6 -36.42 16.42 20.95
N LEU A 7 -37.65 16.63 21.40
CA LEU A 7 -38.17 16.06 22.66
C LEU A 7 -39.06 14.81 22.55
N LYS A 8 -39.29 14.24 21.35
CA LYS A 8 -40.26 13.12 21.20
C LYS A 8 -39.68 11.76 20.80
N PHE A 9 -38.36 11.61 20.75
CA PHE A 9 -37.70 10.33 20.47
C PHE A 9 -36.86 9.78 21.62
N HIS A 10 -37.03 10.36 22.81
CA HIS A 10 -36.60 9.74 24.06
C HIS A 10 -37.85 9.37 24.82
N GLN A 11 -38.14 8.07 24.86
CA GLN A 11 -38.92 7.31 25.85
C GLN A 11 -39.68 6.22 25.10
N LEU A 12 -39.16 5.00 25.15
CA LEU A 12 -39.89 3.74 25.38
C LEU A 12 -38.98 2.57 24.97
N ALA A 13 -38.27 2.04 25.98
CA ALA A 13 -37.95 0.62 26.18
C ALA A 13 -36.57 0.53 26.85
N ALA A 14 -36.61 0.57 28.18
CA ALA A 14 -35.54 0.07 29.01
C ALA A 14 -35.29 -1.41 28.67
N VAL A 15 -34.09 -1.73 28.18
CA VAL A 15 -33.54 -3.09 28.28
C VAL A 15 -32.22 -2.98 29.02
N ALA A 16 -32.32 -2.90 30.34
CA ALA A 16 -31.19 -3.14 31.21
C ALA A 16 -30.91 -4.65 31.18
N SER A 17 -29.94 -5.07 30.37
CA SER A 17 -29.30 -6.38 30.51
C SER A 17 -27.82 -6.15 30.81
N VAL A 18 -27.55 -5.88 32.08
CA VAL A 18 -26.22 -6.07 32.66
C VAL A 18 -26.02 -7.58 32.79
N SER A 19 -25.24 -8.16 31.89
CA SER A 19 -24.62 -9.46 32.10
C SER A 19 -23.12 -9.26 32.15
N LEU A 20 -22.64 -8.95 33.35
CA LEU A 20 -21.22 -8.96 33.68
C LEU A 20 -20.82 -10.42 33.91
N ALA A 21 -20.32 -11.08 32.87
CA ALA A 21 -19.57 -12.33 33.02
C ALA A 21 -18.07 -12.00 32.96
N ILE A 22 -17.50 -11.60 34.09
CA ILE A 22 -16.05 -11.66 34.27
C ILE A 22 -15.73 -13.16 34.36
N ALA A 23 -15.34 -13.76 33.24
CA ALA A 23 -14.59 -15.00 33.28
C ALA A 23 -13.25 -14.67 33.95
N MET A 24 -13.15 -14.96 35.25
CA MET A 24 -11.87 -15.11 35.92
C MET A 24 -11.16 -16.28 35.23
N PHE A 25 -10.37 -15.98 34.20
CA PHE A 25 -9.31 -16.89 33.83
C PHE A 25 -8.31 -16.86 34.99
N PRO A 26 -8.03 -17.98 35.68
CA PRO A 26 -6.78 -18.10 36.40
C PRO A 26 -5.69 -18.15 35.33
N GLY A 27 -5.33 -16.97 34.81
CA GLY A 27 -4.10 -16.77 34.08
C GLY A 27 -2.98 -16.93 35.09
N GLY A 28 -2.58 -18.19 35.34
CA GLY A 28 -1.32 -18.46 35.99
C GLY A 28 -0.25 -17.69 35.24
N ALA A 29 0.38 -16.75 35.95
CA ALA A 29 1.58 -16.08 35.50
C ALA A 29 2.68 -17.14 35.36
N ASN A 30 2.73 -17.81 34.21
CA ASN A 30 3.91 -18.56 33.82
C ASN A 30 4.92 -17.52 33.34
N ALA A 31 5.67 -16.98 34.30
CA ALA A 31 6.99 -16.45 34.02
C ALA A 31 7.75 -17.53 33.27
N GLN A 32 8.03 -17.33 31.97
CA GLN A 32 8.92 -18.22 31.24
C GLN A 32 10.28 -18.16 31.95
N PRO A 33 10.73 -19.27 32.58
CA PRO A 33 12.08 -19.30 33.10
C PRO A 33 13.01 -19.31 31.89
N ASN A 34 13.88 -18.31 31.83
CA ASN A 34 15.02 -18.25 30.94
C ASN A 34 15.73 -19.61 30.97
N ARG A 35 15.58 -20.41 29.91
CA ARG A 35 16.27 -21.70 29.76
C ARG A 35 17.43 -21.49 28.79
N PRO A 36 18.68 -21.70 29.23
CA PRO A 36 19.85 -21.70 28.36
C PRO A 36 19.68 -22.77 27.27
N GLY A 37 20.17 -22.46 26.08
CA GLY A 37 19.83 -23.17 24.85
C GLY A 37 20.18 -24.65 24.83
N GLU A 38 19.47 -25.38 23.98
CA GLU A 38 20.00 -26.45 23.11
C GLU A 38 18.83 -27.06 22.33
N HIS A 39 18.77 -26.77 21.03
CA HIS A 39 18.25 -27.68 20.01
C HIS A 39 18.91 -27.26 18.69
N GLY A 40 19.88 -28.08 18.30
CA GLY A 40 20.79 -27.85 17.21
C GLY A 40 20.10 -27.74 15.85
N TRP A 41 20.60 -26.78 15.07
CA TRP A 41 20.75 -26.93 13.63
C TRP A 41 22.24 -27.16 13.39
N GLY A 42 22.55 -28.21 12.62
CA GLY A 42 23.85 -28.83 12.54
C GLY A 42 25.03 -27.87 12.41
N GLN A 43 26.05 -28.15 13.23
CA GLN A 43 27.41 -27.72 13.04
C GLN A 43 27.86 -28.13 11.62
N GLY A 44 28.00 -27.16 10.71
CA GLY A 44 28.72 -27.38 9.45
C GLY A 44 28.12 -26.83 8.17
N MET A 45 27.64 -25.58 8.12
CA MET A 45 27.54 -24.82 6.86
C MET A 45 27.71 -23.31 7.09
N VAL A 46 28.92 -22.90 7.50
CA VAL A 46 29.41 -21.54 7.21
C VAL A 46 30.76 -21.71 6.52
N GLY A 47 30.69 -22.04 5.23
CA GLY A 47 31.85 -21.95 4.36
C GLY A 47 32.25 -20.48 4.18
N PRO A 48 33.55 -20.16 3.99
CA PRO A 48 33.97 -18.80 3.66
C PRO A 48 33.41 -18.45 2.28
N GLY A 49 32.35 -17.65 2.21
CA GLY A 49 31.79 -17.22 0.90
C GLY A 49 30.33 -16.80 0.83
N MET A 50 29.54 -16.82 1.91
CA MET A 50 28.14 -16.38 1.86
C MET A 50 27.99 -14.87 2.09
N MET A 51 27.93 -14.15 0.96
CA MET A 51 27.09 -12.97 0.67
C MET A 51 26.76 -12.01 1.83
N MET A 52 27.62 -11.03 2.03
CA MET A 52 27.22 -9.69 2.49
C MET A 52 27.40 -8.71 1.34
N GLY A 53 26.50 -8.80 0.35
CA GLY A 53 26.40 -7.75 -0.67
C GLY A 53 25.92 -6.44 -0.05
N PRO A 54 26.33 -5.26 -0.56
CA PRO A 54 25.84 -3.98 -0.08
C PRO A 54 24.34 -3.83 -0.39
N GLY A 55 23.49 -4.26 0.52
CA GLY A 55 22.04 -4.20 0.29
C GLY A 55 21.15 -4.81 1.36
N MET A 56 21.63 -5.76 2.16
CA MET A 56 20.76 -6.47 3.13
C MET A 56 20.79 -5.89 4.57
N MET A 57 21.56 -4.83 4.80
CA MET A 57 21.54 -4.02 6.02
C MET A 57 21.27 -2.54 5.70
N GLY A 58 20.34 -2.28 4.77
CA GLY A 58 19.86 -0.94 4.48
C GLY A 58 18.95 -0.44 5.60
N ARG A 59 19.33 0.69 6.21
CA ARG A 59 18.59 1.39 7.26
C ARG A 59 17.11 1.56 6.91
N GLY A 60 16.22 0.92 7.69
CA GLY A 60 14.81 1.26 7.82
C GLY A 60 13.87 0.75 6.71
N LYS A 61 12.79 0.08 7.13
CA LYS A 61 11.65 -0.32 6.27
C LYS A 61 11.06 0.83 5.42
N PHE A 62 11.36 2.09 5.75
CA PHE A 62 10.97 3.30 5.01
C PHE A 62 11.61 3.42 3.62
N GLY A 63 12.83 2.93 3.40
CA GLY A 63 13.49 3.01 2.09
C GLY A 63 12.74 2.23 1.00
N GLY A 64 12.15 1.09 1.36
CA GLY A 64 11.31 0.30 0.44
C GLY A 64 10.02 1.02 0.06
N MET A 65 9.38 1.70 1.02
CA MET A 65 8.13 2.47 0.83
C MET A 65 8.31 3.65 -0.13
N CYS A 66 9.55 4.08 -0.34
CA CYS A 66 9.90 5.24 -1.13
C CYS A 66 10.07 4.97 -2.63
N SER A 67 10.06 3.70 -3.03
CA SER A 67 10.04 3.36 -4.45
C SER A 67 8.66 3.64 -5.07
N PRO A 68 8.58 4.12 -6.33
CA PRO A 68 7.31 4.21 -7.06
C PRO A 68 6.59 2.86 -7.13
N ALA A 69 7.35 1.77 -7.23
CA ALA A 69 6.82 0.41 -7.19
C ALA A 69 6.06 0.09 -5.90
N ALA A 70 6.59 0.49 -4.74
CA ALA A 70 5.92 0.28 -3.46
C ALA A 70 4.64 1.12 -3.30
N ALA A 71 4.52 2.25 -4.00
CA ALA A 71 3.29 3.05 -4.01
C ALA A 71 2.22 2.49 -4.98
N GLY A 72 2.48 1.38 -5.66
CA GLY A 72 1.60 0.85 -6.71
C GLY A 72 1.78 1.55 -8.07
N PHE A 73 2.71 2.50 -8.15
CA PHE A 73 3.12 3.25 -9.34
C PHE A 73 4.45 2.72 -9.86
N SER A 74 4.59 1.41 -10.00
CA SER A 74 5.77 0.81 -10.61
C SER A 74 5.89 1.37 -12.03
N GLY A 75 6.65 2.44 -12.27
CA GLY A 75 6.73 3.18 -13.54
C GLY A 75 6.99 2.29 -14.78
N TRP A 76 7.48 1.08 -14.55
CA TRP A 76 7.53 -0.05 -15.49
C TRP A 76 6.18 -0.56 -16.01
N ARG A 77 5.05 -0.17 -15.40
CA ARG A 77 3.71 -0.61 -15.79
C ARG A 77 3.19 0.16 -16.99
N ILE A 78 3.68 1.36 -17.29
CA ILE A 78 3.38 2.02 -18.55
C ILE A 78 4.02 1.26 -19.71
N ASP A 79 5.28 0.85 -19.60
CA ASP A 79 5.93 0.02 -20.62
C ASP A 79 5.24 -1.36 -20.75
N ARG A 80 4.84 -1.96 -19.62
CA ARG A 80 4.06 -3.20 -19.64
C ARG A 80 2.67 -3.01 -20.23
N LEU A 81 2.03 -1.86 -20.00
CA LEU A 81 0.75 -1.50 -20.59
C LEU A 81 0.89 -1.34 -22.10
N GLU A 82 1.97 -0.73 -22.58
CA GLU A 82 2.26 -0.63 -24.02
C GLU A 82 2.38 -2.02 -24.65
N GLN A 83 3.12 -2.93 -24.02
CA GLN A 83 3.29 -4.30 -24.51
C GLN A 83 1.97 -5.08 -24.52
N LEU A 84 1.10 -4.86 -23.53
CA LEU A 84 -0.18 -5.56 -23.39
C LEU A 84 -1.22 -5.05 -24.39
N ILE A 85 -1.32 -3.73 -24.53
CA ILE A 85 -2.38 -3.08 -25.31
C ILE A 85 -1.98 -2.92 -26.77
N LYS A 86 -0.68 -2.73 -27.02
CA LYS A 86 -0.08 -2.40 -28.33
C LYS A 86 -0.85 -1.23 -28.96
N PRO A 87 -0.71 0.00 -28.41
CA PRO A 87 -1.45 1.16 -28.90
C PRO A 87 -1.21 1.39 -30.39
N THR A 88 -2.30 1.62 -31.13
CA THR A 88 -2.23 2.00 -32.55
C THR A 88 -1.67 3.41 -32.71
N ASP A 89 -1.32 3.80 -33.93
CA ASP A 89 -0.85 5.17 -34.22
C ASP A 89 -1.89 6.23 -33.82
N ALA A 90 -3.18 5.94 -34.03
CA ALA A 90 -4.28 6.81 -33.62
C ALA A 90 -4.41 6.96 -32.09
N GLN A 91 -3.94 5.97 -31.32
CA GLN A 91 -3.99 5.97 -29.86
C GLN A 91 -2.72 6.52 -29.21
N ARG A 92 -1.63 6.67 -29.99
CA ARG A 92 -0.29 6.97 -29.48
C ARG A 92 -0.23 8.30 -28.71
N ALA A 93 -0.90 9.34 -29.22
CA ALA A 93 -0.97 10.62 -28.53
C ALA A 93 -1.59 10.50 -27.11
N LYS A 94 -2.67 9.74 -26.96
CA LYS A 94 -3.31 9.51 -25.65
C LYS A 94 -2.47 8.62 -24.74
N PHE A 95 -1.74 7.67 -25.31
CA PHE A 95 -0.78 6.88 -24.55
C PHE A 95 0.40 7.74 -24.04
N ASP A 96 0.91 8.68 -24.84
CA ASP A 96 2.00 9.58 -24.44
C ASP A 96 1.57 10.59 -23.37
N GLU A 97 0.32 11.08 -23.42
CA GLU A 97 -0.30 11.86 -22.34
C GLU A 97 -0.32 11.06 -21.02
N LEU A 98 -0.75 9.79 -21.07
CA LEU A 98 -0.74 8.90 -19.91
C LEU A 98 0.69 8.65 -19.39
N LYS A 99 1.66 8.43 -20.28
CA LYS A 99 3.08 8.28 -19.92
C LYS A 99 3.62 9.52 -19.20
N THR A 100 3.28 10.70 -19.71
CA THR A 100 3.67 11.98 -19.10
C THR A 100 3.06 12.13 -17.69
N ALA A 101 1.77 11.81 -17.53
CA ALA A 101 1.10 11.85 -16.23
C ALA A 101 1.72 10.85 -15.24
N SER A 102 2.07 9.65 -15.70
CA SER A 102 2.73 8.63 -14.88
C SER A 102 4.13 9.05 -14.41
N ASN A 103 4.91 9.71 -15.29
CA ASN A 103 6.21 10.25 -14.93
C ASN A 103 6.10 11.35 -13.88
N LYS A 104 5.13 12.27 -14.03
CA LYS A 104 4.84 13.33 -13.03
C LYS A 104 4.45 12.74 -11.67
N ALA A 105 3.56 11.75 -11.66
CA ALA A 105 3.16 11.02 -10.46
C ALA A 105 4.35 10.34 -9.78
N SER A 106 5.19 9.65 -10.55
CA SER A 106 6.38 8.97 -10.03
C SER A 106 7.37 9.94 -9.40
N GLU A 107 7.57 11.11 -10.02
CA GLU A 107 8.45 12.14 -9.50
C GLU A 107 7.91 12.78 -8.21
N ALA A 108 6.60 13.09 -8.14
CA ALA A 108 5.98 13.60 -6.93
C ALA A 108 6.15 12.62 -5.75
N LEU A 109 5.98 11.32 -6.02
CA LEU A 109 6.23 10.28 -5.02
C LEU A 109 7.70 10.23 -4.59
N ARG A 110 8.64 10.37 -5.52
CA ARG A 110 10.07 10.40 -5.20
C ARG A 110 10.42 11.61 -4.33
N LEU A 111 9.84 12.77 -4.62
CA LEU A 111 10.08 14.02 -3.88
C LEU A 111 9.46 14.01 -2.47
N SER A 112 8.38 13.24 -2.25
CA SER A 112 7.81 13.07 -0.91
C SER A 112 8.65 12.18 0.03
N CYS A 113 9.75 11.60 -0.45
CA CYS A 113 10.61 10.76 0.36
C CYS A 113 11.53 11.56 1.26
N PRO A 114 11.78 11.09 2.49
CA PRO A 114 12.52 11.85 3.46
C PRO A 114 14.02 11.73 3.15
N THR A 115 14.74 12.85 3.14
CA THR A 115 16.21 12.85 3.00
C THR A 115 16.88 12.22 4.23
N GLU A 116 16.26 12.37 5.40
CA GLU A 116 16.68 11.78 6.67
C GLU A 116 15.55 10.99 7.30
N VAL A 117 15.84 9.78 7.80
CA VAL A 117 14.82 8.91 8.40
C VAL A 117 14.37 9.50 9.74
N PRO A 118 13.06 9.75 9.96
CA PRO A 118 12.58 10.27 11.23
C PRO A 118 12.87 9.32 12.40
N THR A 119 13.53 9.82 13.46
CA THR A 119 13.94 9.03 14.63
C THR A 119 12.84 8.94 15.70
N THR A 120 11.94 9.93 15.76
CA THR A 120 10.82 9.97 16.71
C THR A 120 9.59 9.26 16.17
N ALA A 121 8.73 8.76 17.05
CA ALA A 121 7.46 8.17 16.65
C ALA A 121 6.54 9.17 15.93
N VAL A 122 6.47 10.40 16.44
CA VAL A 122 5.67 11.50 15.84
C VAL A 122 6.18 11.86 14.45
N GLY A 123 7.50 12.02 14.28
CA GLY A 123 8.08 12.33 12.96
C GLY A 123 7.86 11.23 11.92
N ARG A 124 7.79 9.95 12.34
CA ARG A 124 7.41 8.85 11.44
C ARG A 124 5.95 8.94 10.99
N MET A 125 5.04 9.37 11.85
CA MET A 125 3.62 9.58 11.49
C MET A 125 3.45 10.73 10.51
N GLU A 126 4.08 11.88 10.77
CA GLU A 126 4.05 13.04 9.88
C GLU A 126 4.61 12.71 8.48
N PHE A 127 5.65 11.87 8.43
CA PHE A 127 6.17 11.38 7.17
C PHE A 127 5.15 10.51 6.42
N MET A 128 4.50 9.56 7.10
CA MET A 128 3.49 8.70 6.48
C MET A 128 2.31 9.52 5.94
N GLU A 129 1.87 10.54 6.67
CA GLU A 129 0.82 11.47 6.24
C GLU A 129 1.21 12.19 4.93
N LYS A 130 2.38 12.84 4.91
CA LYS A 130 2.90 13.52 3.70
C LYS A 130 3.02 12.58 2.51
N ARG A 131 3.47 11.35 2.75
CA ARG A 131 3.61 10.34 1.69
C ARG A 131 2.25 9.87 1.17
N MET A 132 1.25 9.70 2.03
CA MET A 132 -0.11 9.37 1.60
C MET A 132 -0.77 10.48 0.79
N ASP A 133 -0.57 11.75 1.17
CA ASP A 133 -1.05 12.87 0.36
C ASP A 133 -0.38 12.88 -1.03
N ALA A 134 0.93 12.67 -1.10
CA ALA A 134 1.63 12.55 -2.38
C ALA A 134 1.10 11.40 -3.26
N MET A 135 0.75 10.26 -2.66
CA MET A 135 0.07 9.17 -3.37
C MET A 135 -1.30 9.60 -3.91
N LEU A 136 -2.11 10.29 -3.11
CA LEU A 136 -3.41 10.79 -3.55
C LEU A 136 -3.28 11.76 -4.73
N GLN A 137 -2.35 12.72 -4.65
CA GLN A 137 -2.10 13.67 -5.76
C GLN A 137 -1.61 12.95 -7.03
N SER A 138 -0.82 11.89 -6.86
CA SER A 138 -0.34 11.07 -7.97
C SER A 138 -1.49 10.34 -8.68
N ILE A 139 -2.45 9.79 -7.93
CA ILE A 139 -3.67 9.19 -8.50
C ILE A 139 -4.49 10.24 -9.25
N LYS A 140 -4.70 11.42 -8.63
CA LYS A 140 -5.45 12.53 -9.25
C LYS A 140 -4.81 13.01 -10.55
N THR A 141 -3.48 12.96 -10.64
CA THR A 141 -2.73 13.31 -11.86
C THR A 141 -2.93 12.29 -12.98
N MET A 142 -2.91 11.00 -12.67
CA MET A 142 -2.99 9.95 -13.69
C MET A 142 -4.41 9.65 -14.17
N ARG A 143 -5.39 9.67 -13.26
CA ARG A 143 -6.77 9.26 -13.55
C ARG A 143 -7.35 9.89 -14.83
N PRO A 144 -7.33 11.21 -15.04
CA PRO A 144 -7.91 11.80 -16.25
C PRO A 144 -7.19 11.37 -17.54
N ALA A 145 -5.86 11.23 -17.51
CA ALA A 145 -5.10 10.76 -18.66
C ALA A 145 -5.38 9.27 -18.96
N PHE A 146 -5.55 8.46 -17.92
CA PHE A 146 -5.92 7.05 -18.07
C PHE A 146 -7.34 6.90 -18.64
N GLU A 147 -8.31 7.68 -18.14
CA GLU A 147 -9.68 7.69 -18.68
C GLU A 147 -9.71 8.07 -20.16
N ALA A 148 -8.95 9.11 -20.55
CA ALA A 148 -8.84 9.54 -21.95
C ALA A 148 -8.19 8.46 -22.84
N PHE A 149 -7.14 7.79 -22.36
CA PHE A 149 -6.52 6.67 -23.08
C PHE A 149 -7.48 5.49 -23.20
N TYR A 150 -8.13 5.10 -22.10
CA TYR A 150 -9.10 3.98 -22.06
C TYR A 150 -10.27 4.20 -23.01
N ALA A 151 -10.79 5.44 -23.08
CA ALA A 151 -11.87 5.81 -24.00
C ALA A 151 -11.47 5.64 -25.48
N ALA A 152 -10.18 5.79 -25.81
CA ALA A 152 -9.67 5.62 -27.18
C ALA A 152 -9.39 4.15 -27.55
N LEU A 153 -9.46 3.21 -26.61
CA LEU A 153 -9.21 1.79 -26.85
C LEU A 153 -10.37 1.10 -27.56
N SER A 154 -10.02 0.09 -28.39
CA SER A 154 -11.00 -0.86 -28.93
C SER A 154 -11.54 -1.77 -27.82
N ASP A 155 -12.66 -2.44 -28.06
CA ASP A 155 -13.26 -3.34 -27.08
C ASP A 155 -12.36 -4.55 -26.79
N GLU A 156 -11.61 -5.04 -27.77
CA GLU A 156 -10.61 -6.10 -27.57
C GLU A 156 -9.44 -5.61 -26.70
N GLN A 157 -9.01 -4.35 -26.87
CA GLN A 157 -7.98 -3.74 -26.03
C GLN A 157 -8.46 -3.55 -24.60
N LYS A 158 -9.69 -3.06 -24.41
CA LYS A 158 -10.33 -2.95 -23.08
C LYS A 158 -10.46 -4.30 -22.41
N SER A 159 -10.93 -5.32 -23.12
CA SER A 159 -11.03 -6.69 -22.60
C SER A 159 -9.68 -7.25 -22.11
N ARG A 160 -8.59 -7.00 -22.85
CA ARG A 160 -7.23 -7.37 -22.40
C ARG A 160 -6.79 -6.61 -21.14
N LEU A 161 -7.16 -5.33 -21.04
CA LEU A 161 -6.82 -4.48 -19.91
C LEU A 161 -7.60 -4.85 -18.64
N ASP A 162 -8.88 -5.17 -18.79
CA ASP A 162 -9.81 -5.47 -17.70
C ASP A 162 -9.74 -6.93 -17.24
N SER A 163 -9.03 -7.79 -17.99
CA SER A 163 -8.87 -9.20 -17.65
C SER A 163 -8.28 -9.39 -16.24
N PRO A 164 -8.95 -10.16 -15.35
CA PRO A 164 -8.51 -10.38 -13.97
C PRO A 164 -7.17 -11.13 -13.82
N SER A 165 -6.65 -11.71 -14.92
CA SER A 165 -5.51 -12.64 -14.92
C SER A 165 -4.19 -12.05 -14.40
N GLY A 166 -4.07 -10.72 -14.36
CA GLY A 166 -2.97 -9.99 -13.70
C GLY A 166 -3.36 -9.29 -12.39
N TRP A 167 -4.56 -8.72 -12.30
CA TRP A 167 -5.02 -7.91 -11.16
C TRP A 167 -5.39 -8.75 -9.92
N GLY A 168 -5.79 -10.01 -10.08
CA GLY A 168 -6.15 -10.89 -8.95
C GLY A 168 -4.98 -11.31 -8.05
N ARG A 169 -3.72 -11.24 -8.52
CA ARG A 169 -2.52 -11.47 -7.69
C ARG A 169 -2.04 -10.21 -6.98
N PHE A 170 -2.31 -9.03 -7.54
CA PHE A 170 -1.89 -7.74 -6.98
C PHE A 170 -2.56 -7.49 -5.61
N TRP A 171 -3.85 -7.78 -5.47
CA TRP A 171 -4.59 -7.59 -4.21
C TRP A 171 -4.32 -8.68 -3.15
N ARG A 172 -3.89 -9.88 -3.55
CA ARG A 172 -3.52 -10.95 -2.59
C ARG A 172 -2.19 -10.70 -1.87
N ASN A 173 -1.35 -9.81 -2.41
CA ASN A 173 -0.05 -9.50 -1.85
C ASN A 173 -0.03 -8.12 -1.16
N LEU A 174 -1.22 -7.54 -0.95
CA LEU A 174 -1.40 -6.25 -0.26
C LEU A 174 -1.58 -6.41 1.26
N TRP A 175 -1.58 -7.66 1.77
CA TRP A 175 -1.66 -8.04 3.18
C TRP A 175 -0.67 -9.17 3.48
#